data_AF-A0A3E0I7N6-F1
#
_entry.id   AF-A0A3E0I7N6-F1
#
_cell.length_a   1.000
_cell.length_b   1.000
_cell.length_c   1.000
_cell.angle_alpha   90.00
_cell.angle_beta   90.00
_cell.angle_gamma   90.00
#
_symmetry.space_group_name_H-M   'P 1'
#
loop_
_entity.id
_entity.type
_entity.pdbx_description
1 polymer ?
#
loop_
_entity_poly.entity_id
_entity_poly.type
_entity_poly.pdbx_seq_one_letter_code
_entity_poly.pdbx_strand_id
1 'polypeptide(L)'
;MSVLVVGAGLSGLSTALFLGLHGAPPLLVERHATTSVHPKARGQFPHVLEALEVGGVGDRVRAASDPAGAFKILRAVSLAGPVLEEIMVAQPDFSAFSPTGWADLSQERMEPILAERARELGADLRFGTELVSFAQHRDGVTAVLRDLDTGVSETLEVDYLVAADGHRSPIRESLGIEMIGRGVLAEGTGTLFDADLADHGVFLAYLLNPELPGGAGVLVGTDVPGRYAIGVSAVDGPLDWMQIIRTATGVPDLEPKIHALPDTSSRTVHGVAERFQDGRVFLVGDAARLMPPTGAFGGNTAIMDGFSIAWKLAMVTRGEAGPGLLASHDPERRPYSKILADQQFLLFTQRGRPTAPVDDLPAPVSPVSSLFFGYRQLGGAIVAEPGDPGDLLEDPAAPTGRPGVRAPYVKLGAGSTTSLLGRGFVLLTGNAAWRDTDLPIAVHVLDEPEFFAAYGVSVEGAVLVRPDFVIAWRSPDFAPAELKTAWRTVLDLAA
;
A
#
# COMPACT_ATOMS: atom_id res chain seq x y z
N MET A 1 17.20 -17.98 -9.75
CA MET A 1 16.63 -17.98 -8.40
C MET A 1 15.14 -17.65 -8.51
N SER A 2 14.28 -18.28 -7.72
CA SER A 2 12.81 -18.23 -7.78
C SER A 2 12.20 -17.65 -6.50
N VAL A 3 11.05 -17.00 -6.65
CA VAL A 3 10.28 -16.40 -5.55
C VAL A 3 8.88 -17.01 -5.54
N LEU A 4 8.43 -17.47 -4.38
CA LEU A 4 7.03 -17.86 -4.13
C LEU A 4 6.30 -16.70 -3.43
N VAL A 5 5.17 -16.26 -3.99
CA VAL A 5 4.25 -15.31 -3.36
C VAL A 5 3.00 -16.07 -2.92
N VAL A 6 2.56 -15.88 -1.68
CA VAL A 6 1.42 -16.62 -1.11
C VAL A 6 0.30 -15.63 -0.80
N GLY A 7 -0.80 -15.72 -1.55
CA GLY A 7 -1.97 -14.84 -1.48
C GLY A 7 -2.07 -13.90 -2.70
N ALA A 8 -3.25 -13.82 -3.32
CA ALA A 8 -3.56 -12.97 -4.49
C ALA A 8 -4.37 -11.72 -4.12
N GLY A 9 -4.21 -11.18 -2.92
CA GLY A 9 -4.71 -9.84 -2.58
C GLY A 9 -3.87 -8.73 -3.22
N LEU A 10 -4.21 -7.47 -2.92
CA LEU A 10 -3.49 -6.29 -3.44
C LEU A 10 -1.97 -6.36 -3.24
N SER A 11 -1.49 -6.82 -2.08
CA SER A 11 -0.04 -6.94 -1.80
C SER A 11 0.62 -8.05 -2.61
N GLY A 12 0.00 -9.22 -2.72
CA GLY A 12 0.60 -10.34 -3.46
C GLY A 12 0.63 -10.09 -4.97
N LEU A 13 -0.47 -9.56 -5.52
CA LEU A 13 -0.56 -9.22 -6.94
C LEU A 13 0.34 -8.04 -7.31
N SER A 14 0.48 -7.02 -6.44
CA SER A 14 1.46 -5.95 -6.68
C SER A 14 2.89 -6.48 -6.62
N THR A 15 3.24 -7.32 -5.63
CA THR A 15 4.54 -7.98 -5.57
C THR A 15 4.82 -8.78 -6.85
N ALA A 16 3.86 -9.57 -7.33
CA ALA A 16 4.02 -10.36 -8.54
C ALA A 16 4.20 -9.51 -9.80
N LEU A 17 3.41 -8.45 -9.94
CA LEU A 17 3.53 -7.48 -11.02
C LEU A 17 4.93 -6.85 -11.02
N PHE A 18 5.38 -6.28 -9.92
CA PHE A 18 6.65 -5.56 -9.88
C PHE A 18 7.86 -6.50 -9.98
N LEU A 19 7.76 -7.74 -9.47
CA LEU A 19 8.80 -8.76 -9.68
C LEU A 19 8.94 -9.09 -11.17
N GLY A 20 7.82 -9.30 -11.86
CA GLY A 20 7.80 -9.50 -13.32
C GLY A 20 8.33 -8.29 -14.07
N LEU A 21 7.99 -7.06 -13.66
CA LEU A 21 8.50 -5.82 -14.25
C LEU A 21 10.04 -5.76 -14.18
N HIS A 22 10.61 -6.20 -13.06
CA HIS A 22 12.05 -6.29 -12.88
C HIS A 22 12.67 -7.58 -13.42
N GLY A 23 11.95 -8.38 -14.22
CA GLY A 23 12.52 -9.57 -14.88
C GLY A 23 12.75 -10.78 -13.97
N ALA A 24 12.06 -10.85 -12.83
CA ALA A 24 12.08 -11.97 -11.90
C ALA A 24 10.65 -12.50 -11.62
N PRO A 25 9.88 -12.90 -12.65
CA PRO A 25 8.48 -13.30 -12.47
C PRO A 25 8.33 -14.44 -11.45
N PRO A 26 7.44 -14.32 -10.46
CA PRO A 26 7.28 -15.33 -9.42
C PRO A 26 6.25 -16.40 -9.79
N LEU A 27 6.24 -17.45 -8.99
CA LEU A 27 5.02 -18.25 -8.77
C LEU A 27 4.21 -17.57 -7.66
N LEU A 28 2.94 -17.32 -7.91
CA LEU A 28 1.96 -16.88 -6.91
C LEU A 28 0.90 -17.96 -6.73
N VAL A 29 0.58 -18.29 -5.47
CA VAL A 29 -0.50 -19.23 -5.14
C VAL A 29 -1.60 -18.53 -4.33
N GLU A 30 -2.85 -18.88 -4.62
CA GLU A 30 -4.04 -18.38 -3.92
C GLU A 30 -5.03 -19.51 -3.71
N ARG A 31 -5.51 -19.67 -2.47
CA ARG A 31 -6.46 -20.74 -2.10
C ARG A 31 -7.85 -20.51 -2.68
N HIS A 32 -8.26 -19.26 -2.89
CA HIS A 32 -9.54 -18.94 -3.50
C HIS A 32 -9.48 -19.21 -5.01
N ALA A 33 -10.62 -19.57 -5.60
CA ALA A 33 -10.69 -19.90 -7.04
C ALA A 33 -10.50 -18.66 -7.95
N THR A 34 -10.72 -17.47 -7.41
CA THR A 34 -10.61 -16.18 -8.13
C THR A 34 -10.12 -15.09 -7.19
N THR A 35 -9.89 -13.89 -7.74
CA THR A 35 -9.76 -12.65 -6.96
C THR A 35 -11.03 -12.35 -6.15
N SER A 36 -10.93 -11.39 -5.23
CA SER A 36 -12.03 -10.92 -4.38
C SER A 36 -13.24 -10.49 -5.21
N VAL A 37 -14.43 -10.93 -4.80
CA VAL A 37 -15.74 -10.49 -5.34
C VAL A 37 -16.44 -9.49 -4.40
N HIS A 38 -15.68 -8.95 -3.45
CA HIS A 38 -16.13 -7.93 -2.53
C HIS A 38 -15.35 -6.64 -2.76
N PRO A 39 -16.00 -5.46 -2.70
CA PRO A 39 -15.38 -4.19 -3.06
C PRO A 39 -14.23 -3.80 -2.12
N LYS A 40 -14.32 -4.15 -0.82
CA LYS A 40 -13.27 -3.93 0.21
C LYS A 40 -12.57 -2.57 0.08
N ALA A 41 -11.24 -2.54 -0.05
CA ALA A 41 -10.46 -1.32 -0.12
C ALA A 41 -10.76 -0.53 -1.40
N ARG A 42 -10.89 0.79 -1.29
CA ARG A 42 -11.20 1.69 -2.39
C ARG A 42 -10.49 3.03 -2.17
N GLY A 43 -10.16 3.71 -3.27
CA GLY A 43 -9.47 4.99 -3.28
C GLY A 43 -7.96 4.83 -3.31
N GLN A 44 -7.35 5.08 -4.47
CA GLN A 44 -5.91 5.03 -4.67
C GLN A 44 -5.32 6.44 -4.53
N PHE A 45 -4.36 6.60 -3.62
CA PHE A 45 -3.63 7.87 -3.47
C PHE A 45 -2.71 8.12 -4.66
N PRO A 46 -2.35 9.39 -4.95
CA PRO A 46 -1.45 9.70 -6.06
C PRO A 46 -0.11 8.95 -6.04
N HIS A 47 0.57 8.84 -4.89
CA HIS A 47 1.82 8.09 -4.80
C HIS A 47 1.69 6.59 -5.16
N VAL A 48 0.49 6.01 -4.99
CA VAL A 48 0.20 4.64 -5.42
C VAL A 48 -0.06 4.60 -6.92
N LEU A 49 -0.77 5.59 -7.47
CA LEU A 49 -0.94 5.70 -8.92
C LEU A 49 0.39 5.88 -9.64
N GLU A 50 1.33 6.64 -9.09
CA GLU A 50 2.70 6.72 -9.62
C GLU A 50 3.37 5.34 -9.72
N ALA A 51 3.27 4.51 -8.67
CA ALA A 51 3.79 3.14 -8.72
C ALA A 51 3.04 2.29 -9.77
N LEU A 52 1.73 2.47 -9.92
CA LEU A 52 0.92 1.78 -10.92
C LEU A 52 1.23 2.24 -12.36
N GLU A 53 1.65 3.49 -12.58
CA GLU A 53 2.21 3.95 -13.86
C GLU A 53 3.49 3.19 -14.19
N VAL A 54 4.40 3.08 -13.22
CA VAL A 54 5.64 2.29 -13.37
C VAL A 54 5.32 0.84 -13.71
N GLY A 55 4.28 0.28 -13.07
CA GLY A 55 3.75 -1.05 -13.35
C GLY A 55 3.09 -1.22 -14.73
N GLY A 56 2.81 -0.12 -15.44
CA GLY A 56 2.14 -0.13 -16.74
C GLY A 56 0.63 -0.36 -16.68
N VAL A 57 -0.01 -0.08 -15.54
CA VAL A 57 -1.46 -0.27 -15.32
C VAL A 57 -2.19 1.01 -14.93
N GLY A 58 -1.48 2.12 -14.74
CA GLY A 58 -2.07 3.40 -14.34
C GLY A 58 -3.22 3.87 -15.24
N ASP A 59 -3.05 3.77 -16.57
CA ASP A 59 -4.14 4.07 -17.52
C ASP A 59 -5.33 3.11 -17.41
N ARG A 60 -5.09 1.81 -17.20
CA ARG A 60 -6.18 0.81 -17.01
C ARG A 60 -6.97 1.13 -15.75
N VAL A 61 -6.28 1.49 -14.67
CA VAL A 61 -6.88 1.87 -13.39
C VAL A 61 -7.67 3.18 -13.51
N ARG A 62 -7.13 4.19 -14.19
CA ARG A 62 -7.85 5.44 -14.45
C ARG A 62 -9.10 5.22 -15.29
N ALA A 63 -8.99 4.46 -16.37
CA ALA A 63 -10.12 4.15 -17.25
C ALA A 63 -11.21 3.33 -16.54
N ALA A 64 -10.82 2.48 -15.58
CA ALA A 64 -11.77 1.72 -14.77
C ALA A 64 -12.36 2.54 -13.60
N SER A 65 -11.69 3.61 -13.17
CA SER A 65 -12.19 4.50 -12.13
C SER A 65 -13.31 5.39 -12.68
N ASP A 66 -14.26 5.77 -11.85
CA ASP A 66 -15.26 6.77 -12.23
C ASP A 66 -14.66 8.19 -12.06
N PRO A 67 -14.47 8.97 -13.14
CA PRO A 67 -13.89 10.30 -13.06
C PRO A 67 -14.88 11.38 -12.56
N ALA A 68 -16.18 11.06 -12.41
CA ALA A 68 -17.22 12.08 -12.30
C ALA A 68 -17.67 12.41 -10.85
N GLY A 69 -17.38 11.56 -9.87
CA GLY A 69 -17.85 11.74 -8.49
C GLY A 69 -16.77 12.28 -7.55
N ALA A 70 -16.96 13.48 -6.99
CA ALA A 70 -16.19 13.87 -5.81
C ALA A 70 -16.52 12.92 -4.65
N PHE A 71 -15.57 12.09 -4.21
CA PHE A 71 -15.76 11.22 -3.06
C PHE A 71 -15.98 12.04 -1.79
N LYS A 72 -17.13 11.86 -1.14
CA LYS A 72 -17.51 12.59 0.08
C LYS A 72 -17.43 11.70 1.30
N ILE A 73 -17.00 12.28 2.42
CA ILE A 73 -17.11 11.66 3.74
C ILE A 73 -17.97 12.56 4.61
N LEU A 74 -19.02 11.98 5.17
CA LEU A 74 -19.98 12.70 6.00
C LEU A 74 -20.29 11.94 7.28
N ARG A 75 -20.74 12.69 8.28
CA ARG A 75 -21.35 12.18 9.50
C ARG A 75 -22.81 12.58 9.48
N ALA A 76 -23.72 11.64 9.65
CA ALA A 76 -25.16 11.90 9.59
C ALA A 76 -25.95 10.99 10.54
N VAL A 77 -27.24 11.25 10.70
CA VAL A 77 -28.15 10.32 11.41
C VAL A 77 -28.59 9.17 10.49
N SER A 78 -28.86 9.49 9.22
CA SER A 78 -29.14 8.55 8.14
C SER A 78 -28.75 9.21 6.82
N LEU A 79 -28.71 8.45 5.72
CA LEU A 79 -28.30 9.00 4.41
C LEU A 79 -29.20 10.15 3.94
N ALA A 80 -30.52 9.99 4.02
CA ALA A 80 -31.50 11.01 3.68
C ALA A 80 -31.83 11.97 4.84
N GLY A 81 -31.24 11.76 6.02
CA GLY A 81 -31.49 12.52 7.23
C GLY A 81 -30.53 13.70 7.44
N PRO A 82 -30.55 14.32 8.64
CA PRO A 82 -29.66 15.43 8.96
C PRO A 82 -28.18 15.06 8.87
N VAL A 83 -27.41 15.85 8.11
CA VAL A 83 -25.95 15.83 8.10
C VAL A 83 -25.45 16.58 9.33
N LEU A 84 -24.68 15.88 10.17
CA LEU A 84 -24.09 16.41 11.39
C LEU A 84 -22.75 17.12 11.12
N GLU A 85 -21.95 16.58 10.19
CA GLU A 85 -20.63 17.08 9.85
C GLU A 85 -20.23 16.63 8.43
N GLU A 86 -19.66 17.53 7.64
CA GLU A 86 -18.98 17.18 6.39
C GLU A 86 -17.49 17.00 6.65
N ILE A 87 -17.05 15.75 6.85
CA ILE A 87 -15.66 15.41 7.20
C ILE A 87 -14.73 15.63 6.00
N MET A 88 -15.19 15.32 4.80
CA MET A 88 -14.47 15.56 3.55
C MET A 88 -15.45 15.88 2.43
N VAL A 89 -15.39 17.12 1.94
CA VAL A 89 -16.24 17.60 0.83
C VAL A 89 -15.61 17.38 -0.53
N ALA A 90 -14.28 17.29 -0.58
CA ALA A 90 -13.48 17.00 -1.76
C ALA A 90 -12.19 16.30 -1.34
N GLN A 91 -11.62 15.51 -2.26
CA GLN A 91 -10.31 14.90 -2.05
C GLN A 91 -9.23 15.99 -1.91
N PRO A 92 -8.26 15.82 -1.01
CA PRO A 92 -7.11 16.73 -0.92
C PRO A 92 -6.36 16.85 -2.25
N ASP A 93 -5.96 18.07 -2.58
CA ASP A 93 -5.10 18.34 -3.73
C ASP A 93 -3.64 18.04 -3.36
N PHE A 94 -3.03 17.12 -4.11
CA PHE A 94 -1.63 16.74 -3.99
C PHE A 94 -0.84 17.02 -5.27
N SER A 95 -1.35 17.87 -6.17
CA SER A 95 -0.70 18.23 -7.43
C SER A 95 0.66 18.94 -7.26
N ALA A 96 0.92 19.48 -6.07
CA ALA A 96 2.22 20.02 -5.69
C ALA A 96 3.29 18.94 -5.44
N PHE A 97 2.90 17.69 -5.21
CA PHE A 97 3.79 16.59 -4.82
C PHE A 97 3.79 15.41 -5.80
N SER A 98 2.86 15.41 -6.76
CA SER A 98 2.63 14.29 -7.67
C SER A 98 2.13 14.77 -9.03
N PRO A 99 2.56 14.16 -10.14
CA PRO A 99 1.95 14.40 -11.45
C PRO A 99 0.59 13.71 -11.62
N THR A 100 0.23 12.79 -10.71
CA THR A 100 -1.02 12.04 -10.78
C THR A 100 -2.07 12.59 -9.82
N GLY A 101 -3.35 12.41 -10.18
CA GLY A 101 -4.47 12.63 -9.28
C GLY A 101 -4.79 11.40 -8.45
N TRP A 102 -6.05 11.28 -8.04
CA TRP A 102 -6.59 10.09 -7.38
C TRP A 102 -7.19 9.12 -8.40
N ALA A 103 -7.29 7.85 -8.02
CA ALA A 103 -8.18 6.88 -8.65
C ALA A 103 -9.14 6.34 -7.59
N ASP A 104 -10.27 5.79 -8.04
CA ASP A 104 -11.36 5.40 -7.15
C ASP A 104 -11.94 4.04 -7.53
N LEU A 105 -11.04 3.06 -7.57
CA LEU A 105 -11.34 1.69 -7.93
C LEU A 105 -11.45 0.80 -6.68
N SER A 106 -12.48 -0.02 -6.60
CA SER A 106 -12.60 -1.05 -5.56
C SER A 106 -11.58 -2.18 -5.74
N GLN A 107 -11.32 -2.92 -4.67
CA GLN A 107 -10.40 -4.04 -4.66
C GLN A 107 -10.81 -5.15 -5.64
N GLU A 108 -12.11 -5.45 -5.74
CA GLU A 108 -12.63 -6.47 -6.68
C GLU A 108 -12.36 -6.14 -8.15
N ARG A 109 -12.18 -4.86 -8.49
CA ARG A 109 -11.84 -4.41 -9.85
C ARG A 109 -10.35 -4.15 -10.04
N MET A 110 -9.63 -3.77 -8.98
CA MET A 110 -8.17 -3.60 -9.00
C MET A 110 -7.44 -4.94 -9.14
N GLU A 111 -7.83 -5.95 -8.36
CA GLU A 111 -7.13 -7.24 -8.34
C GLU A 111 -7.07 -7.91 -9.73
N PRO A 112 -8.14 -7.97 -10.54
CA PRO A 112 -8.06 -8.48 -11.91
C PRO A 112 -7.05 -7.74 -12.80
N ILE A 113 -6.96 -6.41 -12.70
CA ILE A 113 -6.02 -5.60 -13.48
C ILE A 113 -4.57 -5.95 -13.10
N LEU A 114 -4.29 -6.06 -11.80
CA LEU A 114 -2.96 -6.46 -11.31
C LEU A 114 -2.61 -7.89 -11.72
N ALA A 115 -3.56 -8.83 -11.62
CA ALA A 115 -3.37 -10.22 -11.99
C ALA A 115 -3.12 -10.41 -13.50
N GLU A 116 -3.89 -9.72 -14.34
CA GLU A 116 -3.65 -9.71 -15.79
C GLU A 116 -2.25 -9.18 -16.10
N ARG A 117 -1.87 -8.04 -15.52
CA ARG A 117 -0.55 -7.46 -15.75
C ARG A 117 0.59 -8.34 -15.26
N ALA A 118 0.44 -8.97 -14.10
CA ALA A 118 1.45 -9.90 -13.59
C ALA A 118 1.65 -11.09 -14.55
N ARG A 119 0.58 -11.63 -15.15
CA ARG A 119 0.68 -12.68 -16.18
C ARG A 119 1.34 -12.18 -17.47
N GLU A 120 1.01 -10.98 -17.93
CA GLU A 120 1.68 -10.36 -19.09
C GLU A 120 3.19 -10.21 -18.87
N LEU A 121 3.61 -10.02 -17.62
CA LEU A 121 5.00 -9.93 -17.19
C LEU A 121 5.63 -11.30 -16.87
N GLY A 122 4.91 -12.40 -17.09
CA GLY A 122 5.41 -13.77 -16.99
C GLY A 122 5.18 -14.46 -15.65
N ALA A 123 4.46 -13.86 -14.69
CA ALA A 123 4.14 -14.51 -13.42
C ALA A 123 3.21 -15.72 -13.62
N ASP A 124 3.52 -16.82 -12.93
CA ASP A 124 2.63 -17.99 -12.84
C ASP A 124 1.66 -17.76 -11.67
N LEU A 125 0.35 -17.63 -11.95
CA LEU A 125 -0.67 -17.39 -10.94
C LEU A 125 -1.59 -18.62 -10.82
N ARG A 126 -1.48 -19.35 -9.71
CA ARG A 126 -2.27 -20.56 -9.42
C ARG A 126 -3.33 -20.28 -8.36
N PHE A 127 -4.56 -20.04 -8.82
CA PHE A 127 -5.75 -19.99 -7.97
C PHE A 127 -6.19 -21.41 -7.59
N GLY A 128 -6.99 -21.55 -6.54
CA GLY A 128 -7.36 -22.87 -5.98
C GLY A 128 -6.17 -23.66 -5.45
N THR A 129 -5.04 -23.01 -5.13
CA THR A 129 -3.81 -23.63 -4.65
C THR A 129 -3.41 -23.07 -3.30
N GLU A 130 -3.27 -23.95 -2.30
CA GLU A 130 -2.95 -23.57 -0.93
C GLU A 130 -1.49 -23.93 -0.58
N LEU A 131 -0.77 -23.00 0.07
CA LEU A 131 0.46 -23.36 0.79
C LEU A 131 0.08 -24.08 2.09
N VAL A 132 0.43 -25.35 2.19
CA VAL A 132 0.13 -26.20 3.36
C VAL A 132 1.20 -26.06 4.43
N SER A 133 2.47 -26.04 4.03
CA SER A 133 3.60 -25.90 4.94
C SER A 133 4.83 -25.39 4.20
N PHE A 134 5.81 -24.88 4.95
CA PHE A 134 7.12 -24.54 4.42
C PHE A 134 8.21 -24.78 5.47
N ALA A 135 9.44 -24.92 5.01
CA ALA A 135 10.64 -24.94 5.85
C ALA A 135 11.74 -24.15 5.15
N GLN A 136 12.38 -23.23 5.87
CA GLN A 136 13.53 -22.49 5.34
C GLN A 136 14.84 -23.15 5.77
N HIS A 137 15.84 -23.06 4.89
CA HIS A 137 17.21 -23.50 5.13
C HIS A 137 18.18 -22.44 4.59
N ARG A 138 19.49 -22.70 4.72
CA ARG A 138 20.53 -21.73 4.35
C ARG A 138 20.36 -21.18 2.93
N ASP A 139 20.02 -22.06 1.99
CA ASP A 139 20.07 -21.77 0.56
C ASP A 139 18.68 -21.60 -0.09
N GLY A 140 17.58 -21.73 0.67
CA GLY A 140 16.23 -21.65 0.10
C GLY A 140 15.10 -21.93 1.09
N VAL A 141 13.92 -22.16 0.53
CA VAL A 141 12.67 -22.49 1.20
C VAL A 141 12.03 -23.66 0.45
N THR A 142 11.78 -24.74 1.17
CA THR A 142 10.97 -25.86 0.70
C THR A 142 9.52 -25.58 1.05
N ALA A 143 8.65 -25.51 0.04
CA ALA A 143 7.21 -25.24 0.19
C ALA A 143 6.39 -26.46 -0.26
N VAL A 144 5.32 -26.78 0.48
CA VAL A 144 4.35 -27.82 0.11
C VAL A 144 3.05 -27.14 -0.32
N LEU A 145 2.73 -27.27 -1.60
CA LEU A 145 1.51 -26.72 -2.19
C LEU A 145 0.48 -27.83 -2.35
N ARG A 146 -0.80 -27.47 -2.24
CA ARG A 146 -1.92 -28.39 -2.49
C ARG A 146 -2.91 -27.73 -3.44
N ASP A 147 -3.17 -28.41 -4.55
CA ASP A 147 -4.29 -28.12 -5.43
C ASP A 147 -5.59 -28.53 -4.71
N LEU A 148 -6.52 -27.60 -4.54
CA LEU A 148 -7.72 -27.79 -3.74
C LEU A 148 -8.84 -28.54 -4.49
N ASP A 149 -8.78 -28.58 -5.82
CA ASP A 149 -9.77 -29.30 -6.64
C ASP A 149 -9.43 -30.80 -6.70
N THR A 150 -8.16 -31.14 -6.83
CA THR A 150 -7.65 -32.50 -6.99
C THR A 150 -7.18 -33.11 -5.66
N GLY A 151 -6.83 -32.28 -4.68
CA GLY A 151 -6.20 -32.69 -3.42
C GLY A 151 -4.74 -33.12 -3.56
N VAL A 152 -4.14 -33.00 -4.75
CA VAL A 152 -2.75 -33.38 -5.01
C VAL A 152 -1.82 -32.36 -4.37
N SER A 153 -0.80 -32.85 -3.66
CA SER A 153 0.27 -32.02 -3.12
C SER A 153 1.54 -32.13 -3.94
N GLU A 154 2.22 -31.00 -4.11
CA GLU A 154 3.54 -30.90 -4.71
C GLU A 154 4.51 -30.21 -3.75
N THR A 155 5.78 -30.60 -3.81
CA THR A 155 6.87 -29.93 -3.07
C THR A 155 7.69 -29.11 -4.05
N LEU A 156 7.96 -27.86 -3.69
CA LEU A 156 8.70 -26.90 -4.49
C LEU A 156 9.87 -26.34 -3.68
N GLU A 157 11.04 -26.22 -4.31
CA GLU A 157 12.17 -25.46 -3.79
C GLU A 157 12.19 -24.05 -4.40
N VAL A 158 12.22 -23.03 -3.55
CA VAL A 158 12.36 -21.63 -3.96
C VAL A 158 13.45 -20.93 -3.16
N ASP A 159 13.98 -19.82 -3.66
CA ASP A 159 15.01 -19.06 -2.93
C ASP A 159 14.42 -18.20 -1.82
N TYR A 160 13.21 -17.68 -2.05
CA TYR A 160 12.51 -16.75 -1.15
C TYR A 160 10.99 -16.95 -1.16
N LEU A 161 10.35 -16.62 -0.03
CA LEU A 161 8.91 -16.64 0.14
C LEU A 161 8.41 -15.26 0.55
N VAL A 162 7.36 -14.76 -0.11
CA VAL A 162 6.64 -13.54 0.29
C VAL A 162 5.25 -13.92 0.82
N ALA A 163 5.03 -13.69 2.11
CA ALA A 163 3.77 -13.87 2.79
C ALA A 163 2.86 -12.66 2.53
N ALA A 164 1.92 -12.83 1.62
CA ALA A 164 0.84 -11.90 1.30
C ALA A 164 -0.54 -12.53 1.64
N ASP A 165 -0.55 -13.43 2.62
CA ASP A 165 -1.62 -14.37 2.99
C ASP A 165 -2.67 -13.76 3.94
N GLY A 166 -2.62 -12.44 4.12
CA GLY A 166 -3.66 -11.65 4.76
C GLY A 166 -3.62 -11.64 6.29
N HIS A 167 -4.69 -11.12 6.90
CA HIS A 167 -4.69 -10.75 8.31
C HIS A 167 -4.44 -11.90 9.31
N ARG A 168 -4.90 -13.11 8.97
CA ARG A 168 -4.69 -14.34 9.76
C ARG A 168 -3.40 -15.09 9.39
N SER A 169 -2.46 -14.43 8.71
CA SER A 169 -1.25 -15.01 8.11
C SER A 169 -0.71 -16.23 8.87
N PRO A 170 -1.03 -17.46 8.41
CA PRO A 170 -0.48 -18.66 9.03
C PRO A 170 1.04 -18.71 8.89
N ILE A 171 1.59 -18.08 7.85
CA ILE A 171 3.03 -17.96 7.67
C ILE A 171 3.65 -17.15 8.81
N ARG A 172 3.14 -15.94 9.07
CA ARG A 172 3.62 -15.10 10.20
C ARG A 172 3.53 -15.86 11.53
N GLU A 173 2.41 -16.53 11.78
CA GLU A 173 2.20 -17.30 13.01
C GLU A 173 3.18 -18.47 13.14
N SER A 174 3.45 -19.20 12.06
CA SER A 174 4.41 -20.32 12.04
C SER A 174 5.86 -19.88 12.29
N LEU A 175 6.21 -18.64 11.92
CA LEU A 175 7.50 -18.03 12.22
C LEU A 175 7.60 -17.48 13.65
N GLY A 176 6.52 -17.55 14.44
CA GLY A 176 6.47 -16.99 15.79
C GLY A 176 6.61 -15.47 15.81
N ILE A 177 6.17 -14.78 14.74
CA ILE A 177 6.24 -13.32 14.66
C ILE A 177 4.95 -12.74 15.24
N GLU A 178 5.05 -12.07 16.39
CA GLU A 178 3.91 -11.46 17.07
C GLU A 178 3.45 -10.16 16.40
N MET A 179 2.16 -9.85 16.55
CA MET A 179 1.58 -8.56 16.18
C MET A 179 1.61 -7.61 17.38
N ILE A 180 2.33 -6.50 17.25
CA ILE A 180 2.50 -5.51 18.32
C ILE A 180 1.55 -4.33 18.08
N GLY A 181 0.69 -4.04 19.05
CA GLY A 181 -0.22 -2.90 19.00
C GLY A 181 -1.42 -3.07 19.94
N ARG A 182 -2.48 -2.30 19.68
CA ARG A 182 -3.69 -2.24 20.51
C ARG A 182 -4.63 -3.44 20.37
N GLY A 183 -4.37 -4.35 19.43
CA GLY A 183 -5.17 -5.56 19.25
C GLY A 183 -6.54 -5.26 18.64
N VAL A 184 -7.57 -6.00 19.06
CA VAL A 184 -8.94 -5.84 18.56
C VAL A 184 -9.55 -4.56 19.12
N LEU A 185 -9.96 -3.67 18.23
CA LEU A 185 -10.56 -2.37 18.56
C LEU A 185 -12.08 -2.38 18.50
N ALA A 186 -12.64 -3.16 17.57
CA ALA A 186 -14.08 -3.33 17.41
C ALA A 186 -14.40 -4.61 16.66
N GLU A 187 -15.59 -5.12 16.91
CA GLU A 187 -16.21 -6.20 16.14
C GLU A 187 -17.46 -5.69 15.45
N GLY A 188 -17.64 -6.09 14.21
CA GLY A 188 -18.70 -5.60 13.35
C GLY A 188 -19.23 -6.69 12.44
N THR A 189 -20.37 -6.41 11.83
CA THR A 189 -20.95 -7.24 10.79
C THR A 189 -21.55 -6.34 9.72
N GLY A 190 -21.58 -6.82 8.48
CA GLY A 190 -22.03 -5.99 7.36
C GLY A 190 -22.68 -6.79 6.24
N THR A 191 -23.37 -6.09 5.35
CA THR A 191 -23.91 -6.71 4.14
C THR A 191 -23.77 -5.80 2.94
N LEU A 192 -23.88 -6.41 1.75
CA LEU A 192 -24.06 -5.70 0.49
C LEU A 192 -25.53 -5.73 0.11
N PHE A 193 -26.02 -4.64 -0.48
CA PHE A 193 -27.36 -4.58 -1.01
C PHE A 193 -27.44 -3.72 -2.27
N ASP A 194 -28.36 -4.07 -3.16
CA ASP A 194 -28.73 -3.22 -4.29
C ASP A 194 -30.02 -2.46 -3.94
N ALA A 195 -30.07 -1.16 -4.23
CA ALA A 195 -31.23 -0.31 -3.98
C ALA A 195 -31.26 0.88 -4.95
N ASP A 196 -32.45 1.43 -5.20
CA ASP A 196 -32.61 2.73 -5.87
C ASP A 196 -32.64 3.82 -4.80
N LEU A 197 -31.51 4.51 -4.64
CA LEU A 197 -31.37 5.66 -3.75
C LEU A 197 -31.10 6.89 -4.60
N ALA A 198 -31.50 8.06 -4.09
CA ALA A 198 -31.12 9.33 -4.72
C ALA A 198 -29.61 9.36 -4.96
N ASP A 199 -29.19 9.94 -6.08
CA ASP A 199 -27.77 9.97 -6.43
C ASP A 199 -26.99 10.85 -5.44
N HIS A 200 -26.26 10.20 -4.56
CA HIS A 200 -25.32 10.83 -3.62
C HIS A 200 -23.88 10.81 -4.15
N GLY A 201 -23.67 10.33 -5.38
CA GLY A 201 -22.36 10.01 -5.94
C GLY A 201 -21.63 8.95 -5.12
N VAL A 202 -20.31 9.02 -5.14
CA VAL A 202 -19.46 8.18 -4.30
C VAL A 202 -19.35 8.79 -2.91
N PHE A 203 -19.72 8.04 -1.87
CA PHE A 203 -19.68 8.53 -0.48
C PHE A 203 -19.31 7.45 0.54
N LEU A 204 -18.88 7.92 1.72
CA LEU A 204 -18.81 7.16 2.96
C LEU A 204 -19.52 7.97 4.06
N ALA A 205 -20.53 7.37 4.68
CA ALA A 205 -21.33 7.98 5.73
C ALA A 205 -21.10 7.26 7.07
N TYR A 206 -20.55 7.98 8.05
CA TYR A 206 -20.57 7.56 9.45
C TYR A 206 -21.93 7.92 10.04
N LEU A 207 -22.74 6.90 10.31
CA LEU A 207 -24.08 7.06 10.84
C LEU A 207 -24.05 7.02 12.36
N LEU A 208 -24.55 8.07 13.00
CA LEU A 208 -24.77 8.13 14.44
C LEU A 208 -26.28 8.07 14.69
N ASN A 209 -26.79 6.86 14.93
CA ASN A 209 -28.21 6.60 15.07
C ASN A 209 -28.46 5.54 16.16
N PRO A 210 -29.09 5.89 17.29
CA PRO A 210 -29.40 4.97 18.38
C PRO A 210 -30.23 3.74 17.98
N GLU A 211 -30.96 3.82 16.86
CA GLU A 211 -31.77 2.71 16.33
C GLU A 211 -30.94 1.66 15.59
N LEU A 212 -29.70 1.97 15.22
CA LEU A 212 -28.78 0.99 14.62
C LEU A 212 -28.13 0.11 15.70
N PRO A 213 -27.76 -1.14 15.39
CA PRO A 213 -26.98 -1.97 16.29
C PRO A 213 -25.69 -1.29 16.77
N GLY A 214 -25.55 -1.14 18.09
CA GLY A 214 -24.45 -0.41 18.72
C GLY A 214 -24.51 1.12 18.57
N GLY A 215 -25.66 1.67 18.14
CA GLY A 215 -25.91 3.12 18.02
C GLY A 215 -25.20 3.81 16.85
N ALA A 216 -24.55 3.05 15.97
CA ALA A 216 -23.79 3.59 14.85
C ALA A 216 -23.66 2.59 13.69
N GLY A 217 -23.34 3.10 12.51
CA GLY A 217 -23.04 2.30 11.32
C GLY A 217 -22.17 3.04 10.32
N VAL A 218 -21.67 2.33 9.31
CA VAL A 218 -20.93 2.90 8.17
C VAL A 218 -21.61 2.46 6.89
N LEU A 219 -22.21 3.41 6.18
CA LEU A 219 -22.84 3.19 4.87
C LEU A 219 -21.91 3.72 3.78
N VAL A 220 -21.66 2.92 2.75
CA VAL A 220 -20.72 3.23 1.66
C VAL A 220 -21.35 2.98 0.31
N GLY A 221 -21.20 3.93 -0.61
CA GLY A 221 -21.45 3.73 -2.03
C GLY A 221 -20.32 2.94 -2.70
N THR A 222 -20.67 1.90 -3.48
CA THR A 222 -19.66 1.13 -4.25
C THR A 222 -19.41 1.76 -5.62
N ASP A 223 -18.45 1.22 -6.37
CA ASP A 223 -18.19 1.63 -7.75
C ASP A 223 -19.07 0.88 -8.75
N VAL A 224 -20.06 0.14 -8.24
CA VAL A 224 -21.18 -0.41 -9.00
C VAL A 224 -22.41 0.45 -8.70
N PRO A 225 -22.96 1.18 -9.70
CA PRO A 225 -24.15 2.00 -9.50
C PRO A 225 -25.32 1.23 -8.87
N GLY A 226 -25.97 1.83 -7.88
CA GLY A 226 -27.09 1.22 -7.15
C GLY A 226 -26.69 0.13 -6.15
N ARG A 227 -25.40 -0.14 -5.95
CA ARG A 227 -24.90 -1.08 -4.94
C ARG A 227 -24.20 -0.37 -3.79
N TYR A 228 -24.50 -0.84 -2.58
CA TYR A 228 -24.04 -0.24 -1.32
C TYR A 228 -23.55 -1.31 -0.35
N ALA A 229 -22.70 -0.88 0.59
CA ALA A 229 -22.27 -1.68 1.73
C ALA A 229 -22.67 -0.99 3.03
N ILE A 230 -23.23 -1.75 3.98
CA ILE A 230 -23.51 -1.27 5.33
C ILE A 230 -22.79 -2.16 6.34
N GLY A 231 -22.04 -1.54 7.25
CA GLY A 231 -21.46 -2.18 8.42
C GLY A 231 -22.03 -1.60 9.71
N VAL A 232 -22.31 -2.45 10.69
CA VAL A 232 -22.80 -2.08 12.02
C VAL A 232 -22.01 -2.84 13.09
N SER A 233 -22.17 -2.44 14.36
CA SER A 233 -21.54 -3.17 15.47
C SER A 233 -22.10 -4.59 15.57
N ALA A 234 -21.25 -5.55 15.92
CA ALA A 234 -21.70 -6.90 16.20
C ALA A 234 -22.61 -6.92 17.44
N VAL A 235 -23.71 -7.68 17.37
CA VAL A 235 -24.66 -7.88 18.47
C VAL A 235 -25.08 -9.35 18.51
N ASP A 236 -25.56 -9.80 19.67
CA ASP A 236 -26.06 -11.17 19.83
C ASP A 236 -27.40 -11.36 19.11
N GLY A 237 -27.52 -12.45 18.36
CA GLY A 237 -28.76 -12.86 17.70
C GLY A 237 -28.87 -12.46 16.22
N PRO A 238 -29.99 -12.83 15.57
CA PRO A 238 -30.20 -12.53 14.15
C PRO A 238 -30.41 -11.03 13.92
N LEU A 239 -29.83 -10.52 12.84
CA LEU A 239 -30.03 -9.14 12.40
C LEU A 239 -31.17 -9.07 11.38
N ASP A 240 -32.05 -8.08 11.56
CA ASP A 240 -32.98 -7.66 10.52
C ASP A 240 -32.30 -6.65 9.59
N TRP A 241 -31.61 -7.15 8.58
CA TRP A 241 -30.92 -6.31 7.59
C TRP A 241 -31.86 -5.39 6.84
N MET A 242 -33.13 -5.78 6.63
CA MET A 242 -34.12 -4.94 5.98
C MET A 242 -34.38 -3.69 6.82
N GLN A 243 -34.67 -3.86 8.11
CA GLN A 243 -34.87 -2.74 9.03
C GLN A 243 -33.60 -1.89 9.18
N ILE A 244 -32.42 -2.51 9.33
CA ILE A 244 -31.15 -1.80 9.45
C ILE A 244 -30.88 -0.91 8.24
N ILE A 245 -31.11 -1.42 7.02
CA ILE A 245 -30.91 -0.65 5.78
C ILE A 245 -31.92 0.51 5.69
N ARG A 246 -33.19 0.30 6.05
CA ARG A 246 -34.20 1.38 6.09
C ARG A 246 -33.83 2.48 7.07
N THR A 247 -33.39 2.11 8.28
CA THR A 247 -32.90 3.05 9.30
C THR A 247 -31.64 3.78 8.81
N ALA A 248 -30.66 3.07 8.25
CA ALA A 248 -29.40 3.65 7.79
C ALA A 248 -29.58 4.62 6.61
N THR A 249 -30.47 4.29 5.69
CA THR A 249 -30.79 5.15 4.54
C THR A 249 -31.75 6.28 4.89
N GLY A 250 -32.61 6.09 5.91
CA GLY A 250 -33.68 7.02 6.24
C GLY A 250 -34.88 6.91 5.30
N VAL A 251 -35.03 5.78 4.61
CA VAL A 251 -36.11 5.50 3.65
C VAL A 251 -36.97 4.35 4.19
N PRO A 252 -38.11 4.64 4.85
CA PRO A 252 -38.89 3.62 5.57
C PRO A 252 -39.47 2.50 4.70
N ASP A 253 -39.81 2.82 3.45
CA ASP A 253 -40.45 1.91 2.50
C ASP A 253 -39.46 1.32 1.47
N LEU A 254 -38.15 1.38 1.76
CA LEU A 254 -37.13 0.85 0.86
C LEU A 254 -37.21 -0.69 0.78
N GLU A 255 -37.16 -1.20 -0.45
CA GLU A 255 -37.11 -2.64 -0.76
C GLU A 255 -35.74 -3.00 -1.36
N PRO A 256 -34.66 -3.06 -0.54
CA PRO A 256 -33.33 -3.43 -0.99
C PRO A 256 -33.24 -4.92 -1.34
N LYS A 257 -32.49 -5.23 -2.39
CA LYS A 257 -32.04 -6.59 -2.67
C LYS A 257 -30.77 -6.88 -1.87
N ILE A 258 -30.91 -7.59 -0.76
CA ILE A 258 -29.79 -7.95 0.12
C ILE A 258 -29.03 -9.14 -0.48
N HIS A 259 -27.71 -9.05 -0.55
CA HIS A 259 -26.85 -10.14 -1.02
C HIS A 259 -26.54 -11.10 0.11
N ALA A 260 -26.59 -12.41 -0.17
CA ALA A 260 -26.17 -13.43 0.77
C ALA A 260 -24.64 -13.56 0.73
N LEU A 261 -23.97 -13.17 1.81
CA LEU A 261 -22.51 -13.28 1.94
C LEU A 261 -22.17 -14.41 2.95
N PRO A 262 -21.23 -15.31 2.63
CA PRO A 262 -20.93 -16.49 3.47
C PRO A 262 -20.23 -16.17 4.80
N ASP A 263 -19.59 -14.99 4.93
CA ASP A 263 -19.06 -14.46 6.18
C ASP A 263 -19.19 -12.93 6.16
N THR A 264 -19.98 -12.40 7.08
CA THR A 264 -20.20 -10.95 7.25
C THR A 264 -19.48 -10.40 8.45
N SER A 265 -18.88 -11.26 9.29
CA SER A 265 -18.21 -10.85 10.50
C SER A 265 -16.88 -10.17 10.17
N SER A 266 -16.56 -9.11 10.91
CA SER A 266 -15.32 -8.36 10.74
C SER A 266 -14.76 -7.96 12.09
N ARG A 267 -13.45 -8.00 12.21
CA ARG A 267 -12.72 -7.44 13.36
C ARG A 267 -11.87 -6.30 12.87
N THR A 268 -12.04 -5.15 13.49
CA THR A 268 -11.16 -4.01 13.32
C THR A 268 -9.99 -4.19 14.29
N VAL A 269 -8.78 -4.31 13.75
CA VAL A 269 -7.58 -4.63 14.53
C VAL A 269 -6.52 -3.57 14.28
N HIS A 270 -5.75 -3.27 15.31
CA HIS A 270 -4.53 -2.48 15.22
C HIS A 270 -3.33 -3.31 15.67
N GLY A 271 -2.36 -3.49 14.79
CA GLY A 271 -1.09 -4.09 15.12
C GLY A 271 -0.11 -4.08 13.96
N VAL A 272 1.18 -4.12 14.26
CA VAL A 272 2.26 -4.24 13.28
C VAL A 272 3.13 -5.41 13.71
N ALA A 273 3.49 -6.29 12.78
CA ALA A 273 4.36 -7.42 13.04
C ALA A 273 5.68 -6.95 13.67
N GLU A 274 6.19 -7.68 14.66
CA GLU A 274 7.43 -7.33 15.36
C GLU A 274 8.61 -7.20 14.40
N ARG A 275 8.63 -8.04 13.36
CA ARG A 275 9.60 -8.09 12.27
C ARG A 275 8.88 -8.36 10.95
N PHE A 276 9.32 -7.73 9.86
CA PHE A 276 8.77 -7.92 8.51
C PHE A 276 9.54 -8.97 7.70
N GLN A 277 10.57 -9.56 8.29
CA GLN A 277 11.38 -10.59 7.68
C GLN A 277 11.84 -11.59 8.75
N ASP A 278 11.89 -12.87 8.37
CA ASP A 278 12.66 -13.89 9.07
C ASP A 278 13.38 -14.76 8.04
N GLY A 279 14.72 -14.69 8.04
CA GLY A 279 15.55 -15.37 7.06
C GLY A 279 15.16 -15.03 5.61
N ARG A 280 14.59 -16.02 4.91
CA ARG A 280 14.20 -15.96 3.49
C ARG A 280 12.71 -15.68 3.29
N VAL A 281 11.97 -15.42 4.37
CA VAL A 281 10.54 -15.14 4.35
C VAL A 281 10.26 -13.67 4.65
N PHE A 282 9.45 -13.03 3.82
CA PHE A 282 9.11 -11.60 3.91
C PHE A 282 7.60 -11.41 4.10
N LEU A 283 7.20 -10.54 5.03
CA LEU A 283 5.80 -10.19 5.26
C LEU A 283 5.45 -8.90 4.50
N VAL A 284 4.28 -8.88 3.86
CA VAL A 284 3.72 -7.70 3.17
C VAL A 284 2.21 -7.57 3.42
N GLY A 285 1.66 -6.37 3.22
CA GLY A 285 0.22 -6.14 3.36
C GLY A 285 -0.30 -6.52 4.75
N ASP A 286 -1.49 -7.12 4.78
CA ASP A 286 -2.17 -7.49 6.03
C ASP A 286 -1.44 -8.58 6.84
N ALA A 287 -0.52 -9.33 6.22
CA ALA A 287 0.34 -10.25 6.95
C ALA A 287 1.34 -9.50 7.85
N ALA A 288 1.79 -8.31 7.41
CA ALA A 288 2.75 -7.48 8.12
C ALA A 288 2.10 -6.46 9.07
N ARG A 289 0.90 -5.98 8.77
CA ARG A 289 0.21 -4.96 9.57
C ARG A 289 -1.31 -5.07 9.50
N LEU A 290 -1.97 -4.79 10.60
CA LEU A 290 -3.42 -4.71 10.71
C LEU A 290 -3.78 -3.30 11.17
N MET A 291 -4.65 -2.65 10.42
CA MET A 291 -5.03 -1.26 10.69
C MET A 291 -6.55 -1.12 10.55
N PRO A 292 -7.18 -0.20 11.30
CA PRO A 292 -8.56 0.16 11.06
C PRO A 292 -8.80 0.61 9.62
N PRO A 293 -9.99 0.40 9.04
CA PRO A 293 -10.26 0.78 7.65
C PRO A 293 -10.28 2.30 7.45
N THR A 294 -10.44 3.07 8.52
CA THR A 294 -10.61 4.52 8.48
C THR A 294 -9.37 5.22 7.91
N GLY A 295 -9.55 5.97 6.81
CA GLY A 295 -8.48 6.68 6.11
C GLY A 295 -7.98 5.97 4.84
N ALA A 296 -8.41 4.73 4.58
CA ALA A 296 -8.08 3.97 3.37
C ALA A 296 -6.57 3.72 3.13
N PHE A 297 -5.75 3.63 4.19
CA PHE A 297 -4.30 3.42 4.01
C PHE A 297 -3.95 1.96 3.69
N GLY A 298 -4.66 0.98 4.27
CA GLY A 298 -4.34 -0.45 4.15
C GLY A 298 -4.03 -0.94 2.73
N GLY A 299 -5.00 -0.84 1.81
CA GLY A 299 -4.83 -1.29 0.42
C GLY A 299 -3.75 -0.52 -0.34
N ASN A 300 -3.62 0.79 -0.10
CA ASN A 300 -2.59 1.63 -0.69
C ASN A 300 -1.19 1.18 -0.25
N THR A 301 -0.98 1.01 1.05
CA THR A 301 0.30 0.54 1.59
C THR A 301 0.59 -0.89 1.14
N ALA A 302 -0.43 -1.74 0.96
CA ALA A 302 -0.25 -3.11 0.45
C ALA A 302 0.33 -3.11 -0.97
N ILE A 303 -0.14 -2.22 -1.86
CA ILE A 303 0.45 -2.04 -3.19
C ILE A 303 1.89 -1.56 -3.07
N MET A 304 2.16 -0.57 -2.22
CA MET A 304 3.49 0.00 -2.03
C MET A 304 4.51 -0.96 -1.41
N ASP A 305 4.08 -1.93 -0.60
CA ASP A 305 4.97 -2.98 -0.12
C ASP A 305 5.50 -3.82 -1.28
N GLY A 306 4.62 -4.20 -2.21
CA GLY A 306 5.01 -4.91 -3.43
C GLY A 306 5.99 -4.11 -4.27
N PHE A 307 5.74 -2.80 -4.44
CA PHE A 307 6.64 -1.89 -5.16
C PHE A 307 8.04 -1.81 -4.51
N SER A 308 8.09 -1.78 -3.17
CA SER A 308 9.36 -1.65 -2.43
C SER A 308 10.16 -2.94 -2.37
N ILE A 309 9.52 -4.11 -2.19
CA ILE A 309 10.26 -5.38 -2.01
C ILE A 309 10.66 -6.01 -3.34
N ALA A 310 9.89 -5.81 -4.41
CA ALA A 310 10.06 -6.53 -5.66
C ALA A 310 11.40 -6.25 -6.34
N TRP A 311 11.82 -4.99 -6.45
CA TRP A 311 13.10 -4.65 -7.10
C TRP A 311 14.29 -5.24 -6.33
N LYS A 312 14.21 -5.28 -5.00
CA LYS A 312 15.25 -5.85 -4.13
C LYS A 312 15.38 -7.35 -4.33
N LEU A 313 14.25 -8.06 -4.27
CA LEU A 313 14.19 -9.49 -4.56
C LEU A 313 14.70 -9.79 -5.97
N ALA A 314 14.28 -9.01 -6.97
CA ALA A 314 14.69 -9.19 -8.36
C ALA A 314 16.22 -9.02 -8.53
N MET A 315 16.83 -8.01 -7.92
CA MET A 315 18.28 -7.81 -8.00
C MET A 315 19.06 -8.91 -7.29
N VAL A 316 18.65 -9.31 -6.08
CA VAL A 316 19.33 -10.39 -5.35
C VAL A 316 19.18 -11.73 -6.07
N THR A 317 18.00 -12.03 -6.62
CA THR A 317 17.76 -13.27 -7.39
C THR A 317 18.54 -13.34 -8.70
N ARG A 318 18.94 -12.21 -9.26
CA ARG A 318 19.84 -12.12 -10.43
C ARG A 318 21.33 -12.05 -10.06
N GLY A 319 21.67 -11.99 -8.76
CA GLY A 319 23.05 -11.84 -8.31
C GLY A 319 23.63 -10.43 -8.51
N GLU A 320 22.77 -9.43 -8.67
CA GLU A 320 23.15 -8.02 -8.85
C GLU A 320 23.32 -7.27 -7.52
N ALA A 321 22.87 -7.87 -6.42
CA ALA A 321 22.95 -7.32 -5.07
C ALA A 321 23.17 -8.42 -4.02
N GLY A 322 23.73 -8.06 -2.87
CA GLY A 322 23.91 -8.93 -1.72
C GLY A 322 22.63 -9.11 -0.88
N PRO A 323 22.60 -10.11 0.01
CA PRO A 323 21.45 -10.38 0.87
C PRO A 323 21.12 -9.25 1.85
N GLY A 324 22.08 -8.38 2.18
CA GLY A 324 21.86 -7.19 2.99
C GLY A 324 20.91 -6.18 2.35
N LEU A 325 20.78 -6.20 1.01
CA LEU A 325 19.73 -5.42 0.34
C LEU A 325 18.33 -5.87 0.78
N LEU A 326 18.10 -7.18 0.95
CA LEU A 326 16.81 -7.69 1.43
C LEU A 326 16.57 -7.38 2.90
N ALA A 327 17.63 -7.40 3.71
CA ALA A 327 17.59 -7.04 5.13
C ALA A 327 17.12 -5.59 5.36
N SER A 328 17.14 -4.74 4.33
CA SER A 328 16.57 -3.39 4.38
C SER A 328 15.04 -3.34 4.48
N HIS A 329 14.32 -4.44 4.16
CA HIS A 329 12.85 -4.44 4.15
C HIS A 329 12.23 -4.04 5.49
N ASP A 330 12.68 -4.65 6.58
CA ASP A 330 12.17 -4.35 7.92
C ASP A 330 12.43 -2.89 8.37
N PRO A 331 13.68 -2.40 8.40
CA PRO A 331 13.96 -1.04 8.86
C PRO A 331 13.31 0.05 7.99
N GLU A 332 13.02 -0.22 6.72
CA GLU A 332 12.35 0.74 5.82
C GLU A 332 10.82 0.73 5.92
N ARG A 333 10.19 -0.44 6.17
CA ARG A 333 8.73 -0.58 6.06
C ARG A 333 8.02 -0.64 7.40
N ARG A 334 8.66 -1.18 8.44
CA ARG A 334 8.03 -1.36 9.75
C ARG A 334 7.80 -0.04 10.50
N PRO A 335 8.75 0.93 10.54
CA PRO A 335 8.49 2.23 11.18
C PRO A 335 7.35 2.99 10.49
N TYR A 336 7.31 2.98 9.15
CA TYR A 336 6.21 3.57 8.39
C TYR A 336 4.86 2.94 8.73
N SER A 337 4.83 1.61 8.82
CA SER A 337 3.61 0.86 9.15
C SER A 337 3.06 1.21 10.53
N LYS A 338 3.93 1.53 11.51
CA LYS A 338 3.50 2.02 12.83
C LYS A 338 2.84 3.39 12.74
N ILE A 339 3.46 4.34 12.04
CA ILE A 339 2.91 5.69 11.84
C ILE A 339 1.53 5.61 11.18
N LEU A 340 1.39 4.78 10.14
CA LEU A 340 0.11 4.60 9.46
C LEU A 340 -0.95 3.94 10.36
N ALA A 341 -0.59 2.89 11.09
CA ALA A 341 -1.50 2.20 12.01
C ALA A 341 -2.02 3.15 13.11
N ASP A 342 -1.12 3.94 13.70
CA ASP A 342 -1.45 4.95 14.71
C ASP A 342 -2.35 6.04 14.13
N GLN A 343 -2.06 6.53 12.91
CA GLN A 343 -2.91 7.52 12.25
C GLN A 343 -4.30 6.95 11.93
N GLN A 344 -4.42 5.70 11.48
CA GLN A 344 -5.74 5.09 11.22
C GLN A 344 -6.51 4.84 12.51
N PHE A 345 -5.84 4.51 13.61
CA PHE A 345 -6.47 4.43 14.93
C PHE A 345 -6.99 5.79 15.41
N LEU A 346 -6.22 6.85 15.24
CA LEU A 346 -6.65 8.22 15.52
C LEU A 346 -7.92 8.56 14.74
N LEU A 347 -7.91 8.33 13.41
CA LEU A 347 -9.05 8.63 12.56
C LEU A 347 -10.27 7.75 12.88
N PHE A 348 -10.05 6.47 13.20
CA PHE A 348 -11.11 5.55 13.62
C PHE A 348 -11.85 6.08 14.84
N THR A 349 -11.12 6.55 15.85
CA THR A 349 -11.67 7.16 17.05
C THR A 349 -12.43 8.46 16.72
N GLN A 350 -11.79 9.41 16.03
CA GLN A 350 -12.38 10.73 15.78
C GLN A 350 -13.61 10.69 14.85
N ARG A 351 -13.60 9.81 13.84
CA ARG A 351 -14.70 9.71 12.87
C ARG A 351 -15.81 8.80 13.39
N GLY A 352 -15.47 7.66 13.97
CA GLY A 352 -16.46 6.69 14.45
C GLY A 352 -17.11 7.06 15.80
N ARG A 353 -16.33 7.62 16.74
CA ARG A 353 -16.77 7.87 18.13
C ARG A 353 -16.17 9.19 18.67
N PRO A 354 -16.57 10.35 18.14
CA PRO A 354 -15.90 11.64 18.36
C PRO A 354 -15.92 12.12 19.83
N THR A 355 -16.90 11.65 20.62
CA THR A 355 -17.11 12.06 22.01
C THR A 355 -16.63 11.02 23.02
N ALA A 356 -16.14 9.86 22.57
CA ALA A 356 -15.65 8.83 23.48
C ALA A 356 -14.26 9.21 24.00
N PRO A 357 -14.01 9.19 25.33
CA PRO A 357 -12.66 9.31 25.85
C PRO A 357 -11.84 8.10 25.41
N VAL A 358 -10.65 8.34 24.87
CA VAL A 358 -9.72 7.29 24.42
C VAL A 358 -8.35 7.58 25.01
N ASP A 359 -7.86 6.64 25.79
CA ASP A 359 -6.50 6.67 26.33
C ASP A 359 -5.48 6.41 25.21
N ASP A 360 -4.29 6.99 25.34
CA ASP A 360 -3.15 6.75 24.44
C ASP A 360 -3.45 7.06 22.95
N LEU A 361 -4.12 8.19 22.71
CA LEU A 361 -4.42 8.67 21.37
C LEU A 361 -3.13 9.23 20.71
N PRO A 362 -2.69 8.72 19.55
CA PRO A 362 -1.50 9.22 18.87
C PRO A 362 -1.63 10.69 18.45
N ALA A 363 -0.50 11.39 18.36
CA ALA A 363 -0.47 12.74 17.79
C ALA A 363 -0.83 12.67 16.29
N PRO A 364 -1.68 13.58 15.79
CA PRO A 364 -2.01 13.62 14.36
C PRO A 364 -0.76 13.93 13.54
N VAL A 365 -0.57 13.16 12.46
CA VAL A 365 0.35 13.57 11.41
C VAL A 365 -0.32 14.65 10.55
N SER A 366 0.28 15.84 10.55
CA SER A 366 -0.19 17.00 9.79
C SER A 366 1.01 17.77 9.21
N PRO A 367 0.99 18.14 7.92
CA PRO A 367 -0.06 17.84 6.95
C PRO A 367 -0.11 16.35 6.60
N VAL A 368 -1.29 15.85 6.19
CA VAL A 368 -1.45 14.42 5.82
C VAL A 368 -0.56 14.01 4.64
N SER A 369 -0.15 14.96 3.79
CA SER A 369 0.80 14.74 2.70
C SER A 369 2.14 14.18 3.19
N SER A 370 2.58 14.49 4.43
CA SER A 370 3.79 13.91 5.00
C SER A 370 3.74 12.39 5.10
N LEU A 371 2.55 11.78 5.26
CA LEU A 371 2.41 10.32 5.25
C LEU A 371 2.69 9.71 3.88
N PHE A 372 2.45 10.44 2.80
CA PHE A 372 2.50 9.88 1.44
C PHE A 372 3.77 10.28 0.69
N PHE A 373 4.29 11.47 0.98
CA PHE A 373 5.41 12.07 0.26
C PHE A 373 6.58 12.47 1.17
N GLY A 374 6.39 12.48 2.49
CA GLY A 374 7.38 12.97 3.46
C GLY A 374 7.99 11.89 4.36
N TYR A 375 7.64 10.61 4.20
CA TYR A 375 8.24 9.54 5.00
C TYR A 375 9.73 9.38 4.68
N ARG A 376 10.55 9.32 5.74
CA ARG A 376 12.00 9.18 5.67
C ARG A 376 12.42 7.80 6.20
N GLN A 377 13.10 7.04 5.35
CA GLN A 377 13.82 5.83 5.76
C GLN A 377 15.12 6.26 6.44
N LEU A 378 15.31 5.89 7.71
CA LEU A 378 16.53 6.25 8.47
C LEU A 378 17.62 5.19 8.41
N GLY A 379 17.32 4.05 7.80
CA GLY A 379 18.23 2.93 7.58
C GLY A 379 17.69 2.02 6.49
N GLY A 380 18.49 1.04 6.09
CA GLY A 380 18.18 0.17 4.95
C GLY A 380 19.10 0.46 3.76
N ALA A 381 18.56 0.38 2.55
CA ALA A 381 19.31 0.51 1.31
C ALA A 381 19.52 2.00 0.94
N ILE A 382 20.21 2.72 1.81
CA ILE A 382 20.57 4.14 1.68
C ILE A 382 21.96 4.39 2.26
N VAL A 383 22.58 5.51 1.89
CA VAL A 383 23.78 6.03 2.52
C VAL A 383 23.39 7.17 3.44
N ALA A 384 23.55 6.97 4.75
CA ALA A 384 23.21 7.99 5.74
C ALA A 384 24.14 9.21 5.64
N GLU A 385 23.56 10.41 5.81
CA GLU A 385 24.33 11.65 5.85
C GLU A 385 24.81 11.98 7.27
N PRO A 386 26.02 12.53 7.42
CA PRO A 386 26.45 13.10 8.70
C PRO A 386 25.49 14.20 9.18
N GLY A 387 25.10 14.14 10.45
CA GLY A 387 24.23 15.16 11.05
C GLY A 387 22.76 15.07 10.64
N ASP A 388 22.29 13.92 10.14
CA ASP A 388 20.86 13.68 9.97
C ASP A 388 20.14 13.77 11.34
N PRO A 389 19.07 14.59 11.47
CA PRO A 389 18.34 14.72 12.74
C PRO A 389 17.58 13.45 13.16
N GLY A 390 17.37 12.50 12.24
CA GLY A 390 16.66 11.25 12.55
C GLY A 390 15.14 11.39 12.58
N ASP A 391 14.57 12.43 11.96
CA ASP A 391 13.13 12.58 11.82
C ASP A 391 12.57 11.58 10.80
N LEU A 392 11.53 10.84 11.17
CA LEU A 392 10.86 9.86 10.29
C LEU A 392 9.91 10.51 9.27
N LEU A 393 9.59 11.79 9.45
CA LEU A 393 8.68 12.54 8.59
C LEU A 393 9.28 13.92 8.32
N GLU A 394 9.16 14.39 7.09
CA GLU A 394 9.37 15.79 6.71
C GLU A 394 8.11 16.38 6.05
N ASP A 395 8.07 17.71 5.94
CA ASP A 395 7.05 18.39 5.16
C ASP A 395 7.41 18.31 3.67
N PRO A 396 6.63 17.61 2.83
CA PRO A 396 6.92 17.53 1.41
C PRO A 396 6.79 18.87 0.66
N ALA A 397 6.24 19.92 1.28
CA ALA A 397 6.25 21.28 0.75
C ALA A 397 7.60 22.00 0.94
N ALA A 398 8.47 21.47 1.82
CA ALA A 398 9.83 21.95 2.03
C ALA A 398 10.80 20.74 2.02
N PRO A 399 10.90 20.03 0.88
CA PRO A 399 11.67 18.79 0.81
C PRO A 399 13.14 19.04 1.09
N THR A 400 13.77 18.12 1.83
CA THR A 400 15.19 18.25 2.18
C THR A 400 16.12 17.66 1.13
N GLY A 401 15.61 16.74 0.31
CA GLY A 401 16.39 15.95 -0.65
C GLY A 401 17.36 14.94 -0.01
N ARG A 402 17.23 14.69 1.30
CA ARG A 402 18.14 13.78 2.02
C ARG A 402 17.94 12.32 1.58
N PRO A 403 18.97 11.47 1.73
CA PRO A 403 18.80 10.03 1.62
C PRO A 403 17.68 9.50 2.52
N GLY A 404 16.95 8.52 2.02
CA GLY A 404 15.80 7.90 2.67
C GLY A 404 14.46 8.56 2.41
N VAL A 405 14.43 9.79 1.89
CA VAL A 405 13.17 10.46 1.54
C VAL A 405 12.75 10.08 0.12
N ARG A 406 11.45 10.15 -0.18
CA ARG A 406 10.96 10.03 -1.55
C ARG A 406 11.51 11.20 -2.39
N ALA A 407 12.04 10.91 -3.58
CA ALA A 407 12.55 11.89 -4.53
C ALA A 407 11.49 12.98 -4.82
N PRO A 408 11.78 14.27 -4.53
CA PRO A 408 10.80 15.34 -4.68
C PRO A 408 10.26 15.47 -6.10
N TYR A 409 8.96 15.74 -6.22
CA TYR A 409 8.34 16.08 -7.49
C TYR A 409 8.77 17.49 -7.92
N VAL A 410 9.42 17.57 -9.07
CA VAL A 410 9.77 18.82 -9.73
C VAL A 410 9.28 18.72 -11.17
N LYS A 411 8.53 19.73 -11.61
CA LYS A 411 8.06 19.82 -12.98
C LYS A 411 9.24 20.15 -13.88
N LEU A 412 9.38 19.40 -14.97
CA LEU A 412 10.40 19.57 -16.00
C LEU A 412 9.71 19.98 -17.31
N GLY A 413 10.47 20.37 -18.33
CA GLY A 413 9.92 20.83 -19.61
C GLY A 413 8.81 19.94 -20.20
N ALA A 414 9.09 18.66 -20.46
CA ALA A 414 8.15 17.70 -21.03
C ALA A 414 7.64 16.63 -20.05
N GLY A 415 7.83 16.83 -18.73
CA GLY A 415 7.50 15.82 -17.73
C GLY A 415 7.78 16.27 -16.30
N SER A 416 8.30 15.36 -15.48
CA SER A 416 8.71 15.63 -14.11
C SER A 416 9.86 14.74 -13.67
N THR A 417 10.51 15.04 -12.56
CA THR A 417 11.48 14.14 -11.93
C THR A 417 10.90 12.74 -11.75
N THR A 418 9.65 12.61 -11.29
CA THR A 418 8.92 11.35 -11.15
C THR A 418 8.86 10.54 -12.45
N SER A 419 8.70 11.20 -13.60
CA SER A 419 8.62 10.51 -14.91
C SER A 419 9.92 9.85 -15.37
N LEU A 420 11.05 10.20 -14.74
CA LEU A 420 12.36 9.63 -15.03
C LEU A 420 12.65 8.35 -14.23
N LEU A 421 11.84 8.05 -13.21
CA LEU A 421 12.11 7.02 -12.20
C LEU A 421 11.35 5.71 -12.47
N GLY A 422 11.61 4.68 -11.67
CA GLY A 422 10.76 3.48 -11.57
C GLY A 422 11.25 2.24 -12.30
N ARG A 423 12.05 2.39 -13.36
CA ARG A 423 12.56 1.25 -14.15
C ARG A 423 13.88 0.67 -13.64
N GLY A 424 14.61 1.43 -12.84
CA GLY A 424 15.93 1.10 -12.34
C GLY A 424 16.48 2.25 -11.51
N PHE A 425 17.78 2.19 -11.21
CA PHE A 425 18.46 3.29 -10.55
C PHE A 425 18.69 4.47 -11.51
N VAL A 426 18.50 5.67 -10.98
CA VAL A 426 18.62 6.92 -11.72
C VAL A 426 19.55 7.86 -10.97
N LEU A 427 20.47 8.50 -11.69
CA LEU A 427 21.28 9.60 -11.20
C LEU A 427 20.76 10.92 -11.79
N LEU A 428 20.23 11.80 -10.94
CA LEU A 428 19.82 13.15 -11.30
C LEU A 428 20.96 14.14 -10.97
N THR A 429 21.31 15.04 -11.88
CA THR A 429 22.44 15.97 -11.70
C THR A 429 22.28 17.24 -12.54
N GLY A 430 22.98 18.32 -12.19
CA GLY A 430 23.17 19.48 -13.08
C GLY A 430 24.40 19.40 -13.98
N ASN A 431 25.30 18.44 -13.74
CA ASN A 431 26.60 18.37 -14.40
C ASN A 431 26.72 17.10 -15.27
N ALA A 432 26.93 17.30 -16.58
CA ALA A 432 27.12 16.22 -17.54
C ALA A 432 28.35 15.34 -17.28
N ALA A 433 29.32 15.79 -16.50
CA ALA A 433 30.51 15.02 -16.13
C ALA A 433 30.17 13.74 -15.34
N TRP A 434 29.04 13.71 -14.62
CA TRP A 434 28.56 12.49 -13.93
C TRP A 434 28.15 11.35 -14.87
N ARG A 435 28.05 11.61 -16.19
CA ARG A 435 27.83 10.56 -17.19
C ARG A 435 29.03 9.62 -17.34
N ASP A 436 30.21 10.03 -16.89
CA ASP A 436 31.42 9.19 -16.90
C ASP A 436 31.38 8.18 -15.74
N THR A 437 30.51 7.17 -15.87
CA THR A 437 30.33 6.10 -14.89
C THR A 437 30.09 4.77 -15.60
N ASP A 438 30.64 3.69 -15.06
CA ASP A 438 30.47 2.32 -15.52
C ASP A 438 29.30 1.59 -14.83
N LEU A 439 28.61 2.28 -13.91
CA LEU A 439 27.48 1.73 -13.18
C LEU A 439 26.24 1.61 -14.08
N PRO A 440 25.38 0.59 -13.88
CA PRO A 440 24.17 0.39 -14.65
C PRO A 440 23.05 1.33 -14.18
N ILE A 441 23.27 2.64 -14.29
CA ILE A 441 22.36 3.70 -13.84
C ILE A 441 22.01 4.63 -15.01
N ALA A 442 20.76 5.06 -15.08
CA ALA A 442 20.36 6.08 -16.04
C ALA A 442 20.75 7.47 -15.50
N VAL A 443 21.49 8.26 -16.27
CA VAL A 443 21.94 9.60 -15.86
C VAL A 443 21.13 10.68 -16.59
N HIS A 444 20.42 11.51 -15.83
CA HIS A 444 19.66 12.64 -16.35
C HIS A 444 20.27 13.96 -15.87
N VAL A 445 20.59 14.83 -16.82
CA VAL A 445 21.13 16.17 -16.56
C VAL A 445 19.97 17.16 -16.64
N LEU A 446 19.74 17.88 -15.55
CA LEU A 446 18.64 18.80 -15.32
C LEU A 446 19.20 20.22 -15.13
N ASP A 447 18.48 21.23 -15.57
CA ASP A 447 18.88 22.64 -15.45
C ASP A 447 17.89 23.48 -14.64
N GLU A 448 16.80 22.87 -14.17
CA GLU A 448 15.74 23.51 -13.40
C GLU A 448 16.24 23.94 -12.00
N PRO A 449 16.19 25.25 -11.65
CA PRO A 449 16.57 25.75 -10.32
C PRO A 449 15.84 25.06 -9.16
N GLU A 450 14.57 24.71 -9.37
CA GLU A 450 13.71 24.03 -8.41
C GLU A 450 14.23 22.62 -8.09
N PHE A 451 14.90 21.96 -9.04
CA PHE A 451 15.54 20.67 -8.79
C PHE A 451 16.68 20.83 -7.77
N PHE A 452 17.62 21.76 -8.00
CA PHE A 452 18.75 21.98 -7.10
C PHE A 452 18.30 22.31 -5.66
N ALA A 453 17.27 23.16 -5.54
CA ALA A 453 16.70 23.52 -4.24
C ALA A 453 16.02 22.33 -3.55
N ALA A 454 15.13 21.61 -4.24
CA ALA A 454 14.36 20.51 -3.65
C ALA A 454 15.22 19.29 -3.29
N TYR A 455 16.31 19.06 -4.03
CA TYR A 455 17.20 17.92 -3.82
C TYR A 455 18.42 18.26 -2.94
N GLY A 456 18.61 19.54 -2.61
CA GLY A 456 19.70 20.03 -1.77
C GLY A 456 21.08 19.75 -2.36
N VAL A 457 21.24 19.99 -3.67
CA VAL A 457 22.50 19.81 -4.41
C VAL A 457 22.81 21.06 -5.22
N SER A 458 24.10 21.33 -5.46
CA SER A 458 24.54 22.37 -6.39
C SER A 458 24.40 21.89 -7.84
N VAL A 459 24.69 22.79 -8.81
CA VAL A 459 24.77 22.42 -10.23
C VAL A 459 25.83 21.33 -10.50
N GLU A 460 26.83 21.24 -9.62
CA GLU A 460 27.91 20.26 -9.70
C GLU A 460 27.55 18.93 -9.02
N GLY A 461 26.51 18.91 -8.18
CA GLY A 461 26.10 17.76 -7.38
C GLY A 461 25.30 16.71 -8.14
N ALA A 462 24.97 15.62 -7.45
CA ALA A 462 24.15 14.54 -7.99
C ALA A 462 23.35 13.81 -6.90
N VAL A 463 22.24 13.19 -7.30
CA VAL A 463 21.36 12.39 -6.44
C VAL A 463 21.09 11.04 -7.08
N LEU A 464 21.40 9.96 -6.37
CA LEU A 464 21.08 8.59 -6.74
C LEU A 464 19.70 8.22 -6.18
N VAL A 465 18.77 7.89 -7.06
CA VAL A 465 17.39 7.51 -6.75
C VAL A 465 17.18 6.03 -7.09
N ARG A 466 16.54 5.32 -6.17
CA ARG A 466 16.19 3.90 -6.26
C ARG A 466 15.01 3.65 -7.22
N PRO A 467 14.81 2.40 -7.65
CA PRO A 467 13.64 2.01 -8.44
C PRO A 467 12.30 2.34 -7.76
N ASP A 468 12.25 2.39 -6.42
CA ASP A 468 11.05 2.70 -5.64
C ASP A 468 10.92 4.19 -5.24
N PHE A 469 11.60 5.07 -5.97
CA PHE A 469 11.58 6.54 -5.83
C PHE A 469 12.26 7.07 -4.58
N VAL A 470 12.94 6.25 -3.79
CA VAL A 470 13.66 6.72 -2.60
C VAL A 470 15.04 7.23 -2.98
N ILE A 471 15.45 8.37 -2.44
CA ILE A 471 16.82 8.85 -2.57
C ILE A 471 17.74 7.89 -1.80
N ALA A 472 18.61 7.18 -2.51
CA ALA A 472 19.58 6.27 -1.90
C ALA A 472 20.81 7.03 -1.39
N TRP A 473 21.23 8.07 -2.10
CA TRP A 473 22.44 8.83 -1.82
C TRP A 473 22.40 10.18 -2.55
N ARG A 474 23.11 11.18 -2.05
CA ARG A 474 23.42 12.40 -2.79
C ARG A 474 24.82 12.89 -2.50
N SER A 475 25.38 13.66 -3.43
CA SER A 475 26.54 14.52 -3.21
C SER A 475 26.16 15.96 -3.52
N PRO A 476 26.36 16.91 -2.58
CA PRO A 476 26.07 18.32 -2.82
C PRO A 476 26.86 18.93 -3.97
N ASP A 477 28.07 18.43 -4.25
CA ASP A 477 28.99 18.93 -5.28
C ASP A 477 29.61 17.77 -6.08
N PHE A 478 30.49 18.07 -7.04
CA PHE A 478 31.09 17.06 -7.91
C PHE A 478 32.06 16.14 -7.14
N ALA A 479 31.64 14.90 -6.88
CA ALA A 479 32.42 13.87 -6.20
C ALA A 479 32.17 12.46 -6.79
N PRO A 480 32.54 12.20 -8.06
CA PRO A 480 32.23 10.96 -8.78
C PRO A 480 32.79 9.69 -8.13
N ALA A 481 33.88 9.80 -7.37
CA ALA A 481 34.46 8.68 -6.65
C ALA A 481 33.52 8.12 -5.56
N GLU A 482 32.69 8.96 -4.94
CA GLU A 482 31.78 8.57 -3.87
C GLU A 482 30.60 7.75 -4.38
N LEU A 483 30.18 7.96 -5.63
CA LEU A 483 29.06 7.24 -6.24
C LEU A 483 29.27 5.73 -6.28
N LYS A 484 30.50 5.26 -6.59
CA LYS A 484 30.81 3.82 -6.58
C LYS A 484 30.75 3.23 -5.17
N THR A 485 31.14 4.00 -4.16
CA THR A 485 31.04 3.57 -2.76
C THR A 485 29.58 3.52 -2.35
N ALA A 486 28.79 4.54 -2.67
CA ALA A 486 27.36 4.58 -2.40
C ALA A 486 26.60 3.41 -3.05
N TRP A 487 26.91 3.13 -4.32
CA TRP A 487 26.36 1.98 -5.06
C TRP A 487 26.60 0.65 -4.35
N ARG A 488 27.85 0.40 -3.93
CA ARG A 488 28.21 -0.83 -3.20
C ARG A 488 27.49 -0.92 -1.86
N THR A 489 27.41 0.18 -1.11
CA THR A 489 26.72 0.23 0.18
C THR A 489 25.23 -0.08 0.03
N VAL A 490 24.56 0.58 -0.92
CA VAL A 490 23.12 0.43 -1.15
C VAL A 490 22.76 -0.99 -1.58
N LEU A 491 23.60 -1.63 -2.39
CA LEU A 491 23.37 -2.98 -2.92
C LEU A 491 24.03 -4.09 -2.11
N ASP A 492 24.64 -3.77 -0.97
CA ASP A 492 25.38 -4.75 -0.14
C ASP A 492 26.41 -5.56 -0.97
N LEU A 493 27.19 -4.87 -1.80
CA LEU A 493 28.23 -5.49 -2.63
C LEU A 493 29.56 -5.53 -1.89
N ALA A 494 30.31 -6.62 -2.07
CA ALA A 494 31.68 -6.71 -1.57
C ALA A 494 32.57 -5.60 -2.16
N ALA A 495 33.55 -5.13 -1.36
CA ALA A 495 34.46 -4.05 -1.70
C ALA A 495 35.30 -4.33 -2.97
#